data_AF-A0A3D5URU5-F1
#
_entry.id   AF-A0A3D5URU5-F1
#
_cell.length_a   1.000
_cell.length_b   1.000
_cell.length_c   1.000
_cell.angle_alpha   90.00
_cell.angle_beta   90.00
_cell.angle_gamma   90.00
#
_symmetry.space_group_name_H-M   'P 1'
#
loop_
_entity.id
_entity.type
_entity.pdbx_description
1 polymer ?
#
loop_
_entity_poly.entity_id
_entity_poly.type
_entity_poly.pdbx_seq_one_letter_code
_entity_poly.pdbx_strand_id
1 'polypeptide(L)' 'VRGEVTGYRGPHSSGHCYFGLKDDKARMDAVIWRGVFSKLRFKPEEGMEVIATGKLTTYPGSSKYQIVIEHLEP' A
#
# COMPACT_ATOMS: atom_id res chain seq x y z
N VAL A 1 -8.13 -4.93 -2.77
CA VAL A 1 -6.99 -5.81 -3.10
C VAL A 1 -6.54 -6.48 -1.82
N ARG A 2 -6.55 -7.81 -1.76
CA ARG A 2 -6.01 -8.57 -0.63
C ARG A 2 -4.56 -8.92 -0.93
N GLY A 3 -3.69 -8.84 0.07
CA GLY A 3 -2.32 -9.31 -0.03
C GLY A 3 -1.54 -9.10 1.26
N GLU A 4 -0.39 -9.76 1.34
CA GLU A 4 0.59 -9.60 2.40
C GLU A 4 1.41 -8.32 2.18
N VAL A 5 1.54 -7.51 3.22
CA VAL A 5 2.38 -6.31 3.23
C VAL A 5 3.85 -6.71 3.26
N THR A 6 4.62 -6.22 2.28
CA THR A 6 6.04 -6.57 2.13
C THR A 6 6.89 -5.34 1.83
N GLY A 7 8.05 -5.24 2.50
CA GLY A 7 8.98 -4.13 2.32
C GLY A 7 8.46 -2.82 2.91
N TYR A 8 7.56 -2.90 3.89
CA TYR A 8 7.09 -1.74 4.65
C TYR A 8 8.17 -1.32 5.64
N ARG A 9 8.72 -0.12 5.46
CA ARG A 9 9.80 0.44 6.30
C ARG A 9 9.32 1.57 7.21
N GLY A 10 8.01 1.64 7.45
CA GLY A 10 7.39 2.78 8.11
C GLY A 10 7.12 3.96 7.17
N PRO A 11 6.61 5.08 7.71
CA PRO A 11 6.38 6.29 6.94
C PRO A 11 7.71 6.91 6.49
N HIS A 12 7.77 7.27 5.22
CA HIS A 12 8.88 8.03 4.64
C HIS A 12 8.98 9.42 5.27
N SER A 13 10.09 10.14 5.05
CA SER A 13 10.30 11.50 5.56
C SER A 13 9.24 12.52 5.10
N SER A 14 8.54 12.26 3.99
CA SER A 14 7.38 13.04 3.52
C SER A 14 6.09 12.73 4.27
N GLY A 15 6.09 11.67 5.10
CA GLY A 15 4.93 11.12 5.80
C GLY A 15 4.09 10.17 4.95
N HIS A 16 4.52 9.81 3.74
CA HIS A 16 3.85 8.82 2.90
C HIS A 16 4.38 7.43 3.21
N CYS A 17 3.53 6.42 3.10
CA CYS A 17 3.92 5.02 3.25
C CYS A 17 3.93 4.36 1.88
N TYR A 18 5.05 3.73 1.54
CA TYR A 18 5.19 2.92 0.33
C TYR A 18 5.54 1.49 0.75
N PHE A 19 4.82 0.53 0.20
CA PHE A 19 5.06 -0.89 0.43
C PHE A 19 4.53 -1.69 -0.75
N GLY A 20 4.86 -2.98 -0.80
CA GLY A 20 4.22 -3.89 -1.74
C GLY A 20 3.09 -4.65 -1.08
N LEU A 21 2.04 -4.93 -1.83
CA LEU A 21 1.08 -5.98 -1.52
C LEU A 21 1.44 -7.19 -2.38
N LYS A 22 1.77 -8.30 -1.74
CA LYS A 22 2.11 -9.55 -2.41
C LYS A 22 1.00 -10.57 -2.19
N ASP A 23 0.64 -11.26 -3.25
CA ASP A 23 -0.16 -12.47 -3.24
C ASP A 23 0.69 -13.63 -3.80
N ASP A 24 0.15 -14.84 -3.84
CA ASP A 24 0.79 -16.04 -4.40
C ASP A 24 1.32 -15.80 -5.83
N LYS A 25 0.58 -15.06 -6.66
CA LYS A 25 0.87 -14.93 -8.09
C LYS A 25 1.51 -13.62 -8.51
N ALA A 26 1.44 -12.57 -7.68
CA ALA A 26 1.87 -11.24 -8.09
C ALA A 26 2.24 -10.36 -6.90
N ARG A 27 3.08 -9.35 -7.17
CA ARG A 27 3.35 -8.24 -6.27
C ARG A 27 2.89 -6.95 -6.94
N MET A 28 2.22 -6.11 -6.16
CA MET A 28 1.74 -4.82 -6.60
C MET A 28 2.24 -3.71 -5.67
N ASP A 29 2.63 -2.57 -6.24
CA ASP A 29 3.06 -1.42 -5.46
C ASP A 29 1.85 -0.74 -4.81
N ALA A 30 2.00 -0.33 -3.56
CA ALA A 30 0.98 0.36 -2.78
C ALA A 30 1.55 1.64 -2.17
N VAL A 31 0.73 2.69 -2.19
CA VAL A 31 1.03 3.97 -1.55
C VAL A 31 -0.12 4.41 -0.66
N ILE A 32 0.21 4.85 0.55
CA ILE A 32 -0.71 5.59 1.43
C ILE A 32 -0.16 7.00 1.59
N TRP A 33 -0.94 8.00 1.19
CA TRP A 33 -0.60 9.41 1.39
C TRP A 33 -0.69 9.77 2.87
N ARG A 34 0.13 10.72 3.32
CA ARG A 34 0.21 11.15 4.73
C ARG A 34 -1.16 11.46 5.33
N GLY A 35 -1.99 12.20 4.58
CA GLY A 35 -3.32 12.61 5.04
C GLY A 35 -4.28 11.44 5.28
N VAL A 36 -4.12 10.35 4.53
CA VAL A 36 -4.89 9.11 4.73
C VAL A 36 -4.24 8.27 5.83
N PHE A 37 -2.91 8.15 5.82
CA PHE A 37 -2.16 7.38 6.81
C PHE A 37 -2.41 7.86 8.24
N SER A 38 -2.49 9.17 8.47
CA SER A 38 -2.82 9.72 9.78
C SER A 38 -4.26 9.47 10.23
N LYS A 39 -5.18 9.16 9.30
CA LYS A 39 -6.60 8.87 9.58
C LYS A 39 -6.89 7.38 9.65
N LEU A 40 -5.96 6.53 9.22
CA LEU A 40 -6.10 5.09 9.29
C LEU A 40 -6.14 4.67 10.77
N ARG A 41 -7.21 3.98 11.14
CA ARG A 41 -7.33 3.34 12.46
C ARG A 41 -6.33 2.20 12.62
N PHE A 42 -5.96 1.59 11.51
CA PHE A 42 -5.10 0.43 11.45
C PHE A 42 -3.84 0.76 10.64
N LYS A 43 -2.65 0.47 11.20
CA LYS A 43 -1.37 0.73 10.54
C LYS A 43 -0.85 -0.57 9.94
N PRO A 44 -0.49 -0.60 8.64
CA PRO A 44 0.12 -1.77 8.04
C PRO A 44 1.43 -2.11 8.73
N GLU A 45 1.74 -3.41 8.80
CA GLU A 45 2.96 -3.98 9.37
C GLU A 45 3.57 -4.98 8.38
N GLU A 46 4.89 -5.19 8.45
CA GLU A 46 5.54 -6.16 7.56
C GLU A 46 5.08 -7.59 7.87
N GLY A 47 4.74 -8.35 6.82
CA GLY A 47 4.24 -9.73 6.92
C GLY A 47 2.75 -9.84 7.26
N MET A 48 2.03 -8.72 7.32
CA MET A 48 0.61 -8.74 7.62
C MET A 48 -0.24 -8.92 6.36
N GLU A 49 -1.19 -9.85 6.40
CA GLU A 49 -2.27 -9.91 5.40
C GLU A 49 -3.26 -8.78 5.64
N VAL A 50 -3.53 -8.01 4.59
CA VAL A 50 -4.46 -6.88 4.65
C VAL A 50 -5.34 -6.83 3.41
N ILE A 51 -6.50 -6.23 3.56
CA ILE A 51 -7.38 -5.83 2.47
C ILE A 51 -7.26 -4.32 2.28
N ALA A 52 -6.65 -3.93 1.16
CA ALA A 52 -6.47 -2.55 0.77
C ALA A 52 -7.56 -2.12 -0.23
N THR A 53 -8.22 -1.01 0.06
CA THR A 53 -9.23 -0.40 -0.82
C THR A 53 -8.77 0.99 -1.22
N GLY A 54 -8.93 1.31 -2.50
CA GLY A 54 -8.52 2.61 -3.05
C GLY A 54 -8.47 2.61 -4.57
N LYS A 55 -7.71 3.54 -5.13
CA LYS A 55 -7.66 3.79 -6.58
C LYS A 55 -6.44 3.17 -7.22
N LEU A 56 -6.66 2.50 -8.35
CA LEU A 56 -5.57 2.01 -9.20
C LEU A 56 -5.03 3.16 -10.04
N THR A 57 -3.72 3.38 -9.95
CA THR A 57 -2.97 4.36 -10.73
C THR A 57 -1.89 3.65 -11.52
N THR A 58 -1.67 4.08 -12.75
CA THR A 58 -0.61 3.55 -13.61
C THR A 58 0.47 4.60 -13.80
N TYR A 59 1.74 4.19 -13.74
CA TYR A 59 2.85 5.01 -14.19
C TYR A 59 3.15 4.69 -15.67
N PRO A 60 2.73 5.54 -16.62
CA PRO A 60 2.82 5.23 -18.05
C PRO A 60 4.26 5.02 -18.53
N GLY A 61 5.25 5.65 -17.88
CA GLY A 61 6.67 5.49 -18.24
C GLY A 61 7.30 4.15 -17.84
N SER A 62 6.67 3.36 -16.97
CA SER A 62 7.23 2.07 -16.53
C SER A 62 6.25 0.90 -16.64
N SER A 63 5.05 1.13 -17.19
CA SER A 63 3.96 0.12 -17.22
C SER A 63 3.71 -0.55 -15.86
N LYS A 64 3.93 0.19 -14.77
CA LYS A 64 3.74 -0.30 -13.41
C LYS A 64 2.37 0.12 -12.90
N TYR A 65 1.70 -0.84 -12.27
CA TYR A 65 0.45 -0.65 -11.56
C TYR A 65 0.73 -0.36 -10.09
N GLN A 66 0.13 0.71 -9.57
CA GLN A 66 0.22 1.12 -8.18
C GLN A 66 -1.18 1.37 -7.64
N ILE A 67 -1.45 0.93 -6.41
CA ILE A 67 -2.70 1.26 -5.71
C ILE A 67 -2.45 2.40 -4.74
N VAL A 68 -3.23 3.46 -4.88
CA VAL A 68 -3.36 4.50 -3.86
C VAL A 68 -4.40 4.04 -2.86
N ILE A 69 -3.94 3.67 -1.68
CA ILE A 69 -4.78 3.11 -0.63
C ILE A 69 -5.47 4.24 0.14
N GLU A 70 -6.79 4.14 0.24
CA GLU A 70 -7.66 5.05 0.98
C GLU A 70 -8.19 4.40 2.27
N HIS A 71 -8.34 3.07 2.27
CA HIS A 71 -8.76 2.29 3.43
C HIS A 71 -7.98 0.98 3.51
N LEU A 72 -7.71 0.52 4.74
CA LEU A 72 -6.92 -0.67 5.00
C LEU A 72 -7.53 -1.43 6.18
N GLU A 73 -7.79 -2.70 5.97
CA GLU A 73 -8.44 -3.63 6.90
C GLU A 73 -7.52 -4.85 7.12
N PRO A 74 -7.37 -5.35 8.35
CA PRO A 74 -6.67 -6.61 8.62
C PRO A 74 -7.50 -7.83 8.19
#